data_AF-A0A2G2QCH7-F1
#
_entry.id   AF-A0A2G2QCH7-F1
#
_cell.length_a   1.000
_cell.length_b   1.000
_cell.length_c   1.000
_cell.angle_alpha   90.00
_cell.angle_beta   90.00
_cell.angle_gamma   90.00
#
_symmetry.space_group_name_H-M   'P 1'
#
loop_
_entity.id
_entity.type
_entity.pdbx_description
1 polymer ?
#
loop_
_entity_poly.entity_id
_entity_poly.type
_entity_poly.pdbx_seq_one_letter_code
_entity_poly.pdbx_strand_id
1 'polypeptide(L)'
;MFKCTLKLIFQVLANIKNPNNKKESEHRAAFTQSDLTKLFSIPEYQVDCFNKYSFRYWLPLLALYTGARANELCQLLVDDVYKIDDILALDINDHQNKKVKTTNAIRKIPVHQTIINLGFMDYVDTVRKTGESKLFPMLKPDRHKDSARKLSRFFNESYKSYNGLLDYCGVKKHTPIGKKVFHSFRHTLINQWKQQRLDSSILKQIAGHSSSDLTLDTYGKDFPLSEVYKELNKISFDIVKLPRKWHKRYY
;
A
#
# COMPACT_ATOMS: atom_id res chain seq x y z
N MET A 1 5.95 -12.22 -55.72
CA MET A 1 5.64 -12.93 -54.45
C MET A 1 6.42 -12.42 -53.22
N PHE A 2 7.65 -11.89 -53.34
CA PHE A 2 8.48 -11.53 -52.17
C PHE A 2 8.08 -10.28 -51.35
N LYS A 3 7.25 -9.37 -51.90
CA LYS A 3 6.82 -8.14 -51.18
C LYS A 3 5.66 -8.35 -50.20
N CYS A 4 4.85 -9.41 -50.34
CA CYS A 4 3.73 -9.69 -49.43
C CYS A 4 4.18 -10.35 -48.13
N THR A 5 5.16 -11.25 -48.17
CA THR A 5 5.66 -12.00 -47.02
C THR A 5 6.38 -11.10 -46.00
N LEU A 6 7.13 -10.10 -46.46
CA LEU A 6 7.83 -9.15 -45.56
C LEU A 6 6.86 -8.26 -44.78
N LYS A 7 5.75 -7.86 -45.40
CA LYS A 7 4.73 -6.99 -44.79
C LYS A 7 3.94 -7.74 -43.70
N LEU A 8 3.68 -9.03 -43.92
CA LEU A 8 3.02 -9.91 -42.96
C LEU A 8 3.91 -10.18 -41.73
N ILE A 9 5.21 -10.41 -41.94
CA ILE A 9 6.18 -10.59 -40.85
C ILE A 9 6.31 -9.31 -39.99
N PHE A 10 6.34 -8.12 -40.61
CA PHE A 10 6.36 -6.85 -39.88
C PHE A 10 5.09 -6.61 -39.06
N GLN A 11 3.91 -7.01 -39.55
CA GLN A 11 2.64 -6.91 -38.83
C GLN A 11 2.55 -7.88 -37.65
N VAL A 12 3.11 -9.09 -37.80
CA VAL A 12 3.19 -10.08 -36.71
C VAL A 12 4.18 -9.64 -35.62
N LEU A 13 5.34 -9.10 -36.01
CA LEU A 13 6.35 -8.60 -35.06
C LEU A 13 5.91 -7.32 -34.32
N ALA A 14 5.10 -6.45 -34.95
CA ALA A 14 4.58 -5.24 -34.32
C ALA A 14 3.60 -5.51 -33.15
N ASN A 15 3.01 -6.71 -33.09
CA ASN A 15 2.08 -7.13 -32.03
C ASN A 15 2.74 -7.98 -30.92
N ILE A 16 4.03 -8.28 -31.03
CA ILE A 16 4.77 -8.93 -29.94
C ILE A 16 5.13 -7.84 -28.93
N LYS A 17 4.34 -7.73 -27.86
CA LYS A 17 4.76 -6.97 -26.67
C LYS A 17 6.10 -7.52 -26.21
N ASN A 18 7.15 -6.73 -26.36
CA ASN A 18 8.46 -7.03 -25.83
C ASN A 18 8.33 -7.33 -24.32
N PRO A 19 8.61 -8.55 -23.84
CA PRO A 19 8.43 -8.92 -22.43
C PRO A 19 9.32 -8.10 -21.47
N ASN A 20 10.32 -7.40 -22.02
CA ASN A 20 11.21 -6.50 -21.29
C ASN A 20 10.74 -5.03 -21.24
N ASN A 21 9.56 -4.69 -21.75
CA ASN A 21 9.02 -3.33 -21.66
C ASN A 21 8.12 -3.13 -20.43
N LYS A 22 8.47 -3.78 -19.32
CA LYS A 22 7.86 -3.51 -18.03
C LYS A 22 8.44 -2.20 -17.49
N LYS A 23 7.57 -1.25 -17.08
CA LYS A 23 8.05 0.01 -16.47
C LYS A 23 9.00 -0.32 -15.32
N GLU A 24 10.02 0.50 -15.05
CA GLU A 24 10.92 0.34 -13.88
C GLU A 24 10.15 0.22 -12.54
N SER A 25 8.91 0.71 -12.49
CA SER A 25 7.95 0.50 -11.40
C SER A 25 7.50 -0.96 -11.19
N GLU A 26 7.79 -1.88 -12.11
CA GLU A 26 7.38 -3.29 -12.10
C GLU A 26 8.50 -4.24 -11.66
N HIS A 27 9.75 -3.79 -11.61
CA HIS A 27 10.87 -4.54 -11.02
C HIS A 27 10.99 -4.29 -9.51
N ARG A 28 9.88 -4.46 -8.78
CA ARG A 28 9.87 -4.34 -7.31
C ARG A 28 9.78 -5.71 -6.69
N ALA A 29 10.79 -6.02 -5.88
CA ALA A 29 10.79 -7.24 -5.09
C ALA A 29 9.79 -7.10 -3.94
N ALA A 30 9.01 -8.14 -3.67
CA ALA A 30 8.25 -8.26 -2.44
C ALA A 30 9.19 -8.38 -1.24
N PHE A 31 8.71 -7.98 -0.06
CA PHE A 31 9.38 -8.28 1.19
C PHE A 31 9.17 -9.77 1.53
N THR A 32 10.26 -10.42 1.90
CA THR A 32 10.22 -11.75 2.51
C THR A 32 9.77 -11.65 3.97
N GLN A 33 9.37 -12.76 4.57
CA GLN A 33 9.07 -12.82 6.00
C GLN A 33 10.24 -12.32 6.88
N SER A 34 11.48 -12.64 6.48
CA SER A 34 12.69 -12.13 7.15
C SER A 34 12.80 -10.61 7.06
N ASP A 35 12.49 -10.01 5.91
CA ASP A 35 12.48 -8.55 5.76
C ASP A 35 11.42 -7.89 6.63
N LEU A 36 10.19 -8.44 6.65
CA LEU A 36 9.10 -7.92 7.49
C LEU A 36 9.45 -8.01 8.97
N THR A 37 10.06 -9.13 9.39
CA THR A 37 10.54 -9.31 10.76
C THR A 37 11.58 -8.26 11.12
N LYS A 38 12.57 -8.04 10.25
CA LYS A 38 13.57 -6.97 10.43
C LYS A 38 12.95 -5.59 10.52
N LEU A 39 11.99 -5.27 9.66
CA LEU A 39 11.32 -3.97 9.62
C LEU A 39 10.51 -3.66 10.88
N PHE A 40 9.73 -4.62 11.37
CA PHE A 40 8.76 -4.38 12.45
C PHE A 40 9.28 -4.73 13.86
N SER A 41 10.48 -5.32 13.96
CA SER A 41 11.10 -5.66 15.24
C SER A 41 12.10 -4.62 15.76
N ILE A 42 12.39 -3.55 15.00
CA ILE A 42 13.29 -2.48 15.45
C ILE A 42 12.74 -1.76 16.70
N PRO A 43 13.60 -1.15 17.54
CA PRO A 43 13.19 -0.48 18.77
C PRO A 43 12.05 0.53 18.59
N GLU A 44 11.99 1.25 17.47
CA GLU A 44 10.97 2.26 17.20
C GLU A 44 9.56 1.67 17.09
N TYR A 45 9.41 0.45 16.57
CA TYR A 45 8.11 -0.25 16.59
C TYR A 45 7.81 -0.90 17.95
N GLN A 46 8.79 -0.98 18.85
CA GLN A 46 8.71 -1.80 20.07
C GLN A 46 8.71 -0.97 21.36
N VAL A 47 9.15 0.30 21.31
CA VAL A 47 9.34 1.15 22.48
C VAL A 47 8.52 2.43 22.38
N ASP A 48 8.70 3.21 21.31
CA ASP A 48 8.20 4.59 21.23
C ASP A 48 7.25 4.88 20.06
N CYS A 49 7.00 3.88 19.20
CA CYS A 49 6.10 3.98 18.05
C CYS A 49 6.42 5.17 17.12
N PHE A 50 7.71 5.49 16.92
CA PHE A 50 8.16 6.67 16.18
C PHE A 50 7.57 7.98 16.73
N ASN A 51 7.69 8.18 18.04
CA ASN A 51 7.21 9.35 18.78
C ASN A 51 7.22 10.66 17.96
N LYS A 52 6.07 11.36 17.93
CA LYS A 52 5.76 12.57 17.13
C LYS A 52 5.70 12.38 15.62
N TYR A 53 6.20 11.29 15.07
CA TYR A 53 6.22 11.01 13.64
C TYR A 53 5.32 9.83 13.28
N SER A 54 4.05 9.88 13.71
CA SER A 54 3.06 8.80 13.57
C SER A 54 2.93 8.20 12.15
N PHE A 55 3.19 8.99 11.10
CA PHE A 55 3.20 8.50 9.72
C PHE A 55 4.25 7.40 9.47
N ARG A 56 5.37 7.42 10.21
CA ARG A 56 6.45 6.44 10.12
C ARG A 56 6.05 5.09 10.70
N TYR A 57 5.17 5.11 11.71
CA TYR A 57 4.60 3.91 12.32
C TYR A 57 3.45 3.36 11.46
N TRP A 58 2.46 4.20 11.13
CA TRP A 58 1.22 3.72 10.51
C TRP A 58 1.32 3.43 9.03
N LEU A 59 2.06 4.22 8.23
CA LEU A 59 2.02 4.07 6.77
C LEU A 59 2.63 2.75 6.29
N PRO A 60 3.77 2.25 6.82
CA PRO A 60 4.26 0.91 6.48
C PRO A 60 3.26 -0.21 6.80
N LEU A 61 2.59 -0.12 7.96
CA LEU A 61 1.58 -1.11 8.39
C LEU A 61 0.34 -1.05 7.49
N LEU A 62 -0.22 0.13 7.27
CA LEU A 62 -1.36 0.32 6.37
C LEU A 62 -1.03 -0.13 4.95
N ALA A 63 0.16 0.20 4.43
CA ALA A 63 0.57 -0.24 3.09
C ALA A 63 0.67 -1.77 2.97
N LEU A 64 1.13 -2.45 4.02
CA LEU A 64 1.20 -3.93 4.04
C LEU A 64 -0.20 -4.55 4.05
N TYR A 65 -1.11 -4.05 4.89
CA TYR A 65 -2.43 -4.65 5.10
C TYR A 65 -3.54 -4.15 4.17
N THR A 66 -3.30 -3.10 3.38
CA THR A 66 -4.28 -2.57 2.40
C THR A 66 -3.78 -2.64 0.97
N GLY A 67 -2.47 -2.69 0.78
CA GLY A 67 -1.84 -2.60 -0.54
C GLY A 67 -2.06 -1.25 -1.23
N ALA A 68 -2.63 -0.25 -0.55
CA ALA A 68 -2.88 1.05 -1.14
C ALA A 68 -1.57 1.74 -1.57
N ARG A 69 -1.65 2.60 -2.59
CA ARG A 69 -0.46 3.33 -3.07
C ARG A 69 -0.01 4.33 -2.02
N ALA A 70 1.28 4.66 -2.02
CA ALA A 70 1.86 5.56 -1.01
C ALA A 70 1.10 6.89 -0.92
N ASN A 71 0.84 7.55 -2.06
CA ASN A 71 0.12 8.83 -2.05
C ASN A 71 -1.35 8.68 -1.63
N GLU A 72 -2.01 7.55 -1.96
CA GLU A 72 -3.38 7.27 -1.50
C GLU A 72 -3.47 7.30 0.03
N LEU A 73 -2.50 6.68 0.72
CA LEU A 73 -2.44 6.68 2.19
C LEU A 73 -1.96 8.03 2.76
N CYS A 74 -0.97 8.67 2.13
CA CYS A 74 -0.39 9.91 2.64
C CYS A 74 -1.34 11.12 2.57
N GLN A 75 -2.35 11.06 1.70
CA GLN A 75 -3.30 12.15 1.49
C GLN A 75 -4.64 11.94 2.20
N LEU A 76 -4.80 10.85 2.95
CA LEU A 76 -6.03 10.59 3.72
C LEU A 76 -6.36 11.75 4.65
N LEU A 77 -7.63 12.13 4.65
CA LEU A 77 -8.24 12.99 5.64
C LEU A 77 -8.70 12.14 6.83
N VAL A 78 -8.90 12.79 7.98
CA VAL A 78 -9.49 12.14 9.15
C VAL A 78 -10.89 11.59 8.84
N ASP A 79 -11.64 12.30 8.00
CA ASP A 79 -13.00 11.92 7.58
C ASP A 79 -13.03 10.81 6.52
N ASP A 80 -11.88 10.44 5.95
CA ASP A 80 -11.80 9.26 5.07
C ASP A 80 -11.72 7.94 5.88
N VAL A 81 -11.78 8.01 7.22
CA VAL A 81 -11.73 6.85 8.11
C VAL A 81 -12.99 6.77 8.96
N TYR A 82 -13.90 5.88 8.56
CA TYR A 82 -15.21 5.74 9.18
C TYR A 82 -15.71 4.29 9.11
N LYS A 83 -16.74 3.98 9.90
CA LYS A 83 -17.40 2.66 9.90
C LYS A 83 -18.51 2.62 8.85
N ILE A 84 -18.63 1.47 8.19
CA ILE A 84 -19.75 1.11 7.32
C ILE A 84 -20.23 -0.26 7.80
N ASP A 85 -21.48 -0.36 8.25
CA ASP A 85 -22.02 -1.59 8.84
C ASP A 85 -21.09 -2.17 9.92
N ASP A 86 -20.66 -1.31 10.85
CA ASP A 86 -19.69 -1.57 11.92
C ASP A 86 -18.25 -1.92 11.52
N ILE A 87 -17.97 -2.04 10.23
CA ILE A 87 -16.63 -2.32 9.70
C ILE A 87 -15.90 -1.01 9.47
N LEU A 88 -14.77 -0.82 10.15
CA LEU A 88 -13.90 0.32 9.90
C LEU A 88 -13.29 0.22 8.50
N ALA A 89 -13.34 1.31 7.73
CA ALA A 89 -12.81 1.38 6.38
C ALA A 89 -11.96 2.64 6.14
N LEU A 90 -11.07 2.54 5.16
CA LEU A 90 -10.41 3.66 4.52
C LEU A 90 -11.13 3.98 3.21
N ASP A 91 -11.53 5.22 3.02
CA ASP A 91 -12.09 5.72 1.78
C ASP A 91 -10.98 6.31 0.89
N ILE A 92 -10.59 5.54 -0.13
CA ILE A 92 -9.69 6.03 -1.16
C ILE A 92 -10.54 6.75 -2.21
N ASN A 93 -10.43 8.07 -2.28
CA ASN A 93 -11.13 8.93 -3.23
C ASN A 93 -10.26 10.11 -3.69
N ASP A 94 -10.77 10.90 -4.63
CA ASP A 94 -10.10 12.08 -5.23
C ASP A 94 -10.76 13.41 -4.88
N HIS A 95 -11.61 13.43 -3.85
CA HIS A 95 -12.23 14.65 -3.34
C HIS A 95 -11.22 15.55 -2.61
N GLN A 96 -11.60 16.81 -2.36
CA GLN A 96 -10.85 17.74 -1.51
C GLN A 96 -9.35 17.87 -1.88
N ASN A 97 -9.06 18.05 -3.18
CA ASN A 97 -7.70 18.18 -3.74
C ASN A 97 -6.80 16.93 -3.69
N LYS A 98 -7.36 15.76 -3.36
CA LYS A 98 -6.64 14.48 -3.46
C LYS A 98 -6.44 14.09 -4.92
N LYS A 99 -5.42 13.26 -5.16
CA LYS A 99 -5.11 12.75 -6.51
C LYS A 99 -4.99 11.25 -6.48
N VAL A 100 -5.78 10.59 -7.33
CA VAL A 100 -5.66 9.16 -7.60
C VAL A 100 -5.00 8.93 -8.96
N LYS A 101 -4.36 7.77 -9.13
CA LYS A 101 -3.62 7.44 -10.36
C LYS A 101 -4.55 7.06 -11.52
N THR A 102 -5.69 6.45 -11.20
CA THR A 102 -6.65 5.85 -12.15
C THR A 102 -8.06 5.95 -11.55
N THR A 103 -9.09 5.92 -12.38
CA THR A 103 -10.51 5.86 -11.94
C THR A 103 -10.77 4.69 -10.99
N ASN A 104 -10.25 3.50 -11.32
CA ASN A 104 -10.42 2.27 -10.53
C ASN A 104 -9.66 2.30 -9.19
N ALA A 105 -9.00 3.41 -8.84
CA ALA A 105 -8.41 3.59 -7.52
C ALA A 105 -9.44 4.04 -6.48
N ILE A 106 -10.59 4.61 -6.89
CA ILE A 106 -11.63 5.04 -5.96
C ILE A 106 -12.33 3.81 -5.40
N ARG A 107 -12.22 3.59 -4.08
CA ARG A 107 -12.72 2.39 -3.40
C ARG A 107 -12.69 2.55 -1.89
N LYS A 108 -13.49 1.73 -1.22
CA LYS A 108 -13.46 1.57 0.24
C LYS A 108 -12.68 0.30 0.58
N ILE A 109 -11.69 0.40 1.45
CA ILE A 109 -10.87 -0.73 1.89
C ILE A 109 -11.14 -0.97 3.37
N PRO A 110 -11.63 -2.14 3.79
CA PRO A 110 -11.82 -2.42 5.20
C PRO A 110 -10.46 -2.50 5.92
N VAL A 111 -10.42 -2.09 7.18
CA VAL A 111 -9.20 -2.10 7.98
C VAL A 111 -9.01 -3.48 8.59
N HIS A 112 -7.89 -4.13 8.27
CA HIS A 112 -7.53 -5.45 8.79
C HIS A 112 -7.49 -5.48 10.34
N GLN A 113 -7.89 -6.60 10.95
CA GLN A 113 -8.02 -6.74 12.40
C GLN A 113 -6.69 -6.48 13.14
N THR A 114 -5.56 -6.90 12.58
CA THR A 114 -4.23 -6.55 13.11
C THR A 114 -4.04 -5.04 13.27
N ILE A 115 -4.47 -4.23 12.30
CA ILE A 115 -4.35 -2.76 12.35
C ILE A 115 -5.26 -2.18 13.44
N ILE A 116 -6.48 -2.72 13.57
CA ILE A 116 -7.41 -2.35 14.66
C ILE A 116 -6.78 -2.66 16.02
N ASN A 117 -6.26 -3.87 16.19
CA ASN A 117 -5.62 -4.33 17.44
C ASN A 117 -4.39 -3.50 17.81
N LEU A 118 -3.66 -2.98 16.81
CA LEU A 118 -2.52 -2.09 17.00
C LEU A 118 -2.93 -0.66 17.43
N GLY A 119 -4.22 -0.34 17.56
CA GLY A 119 -4.70 0.94 18.08
C GLY A 119 -4.90 2.01 17.00
N PHE A 120 -5.25 1.62 15.76
CA PHE A 120 -5.42 2.59 14.68
C PHE A 120 -6.57 3.57 14.94
N MET A 121 -7.68 3.10 15.53
CA MET A 121 -8.78 3.99 15.92
C MET A 121 -8.36 5.00 16.98
N ASP A 122 -7.57 4.58 17.98
CA ASP A 122 -7.02 5.48 18.99
C ASP A 122 -6.20 6.60 18.34
N TYR A 123 -5.44 6.28 17.29
CA TYR A 123 -4.70 7.27 16.50
C TYR A 123 -5.62 8.22 15.74
N VAL A 124 -6.58 7.70 14.98
CA VAL A 124 -7.54 8.50 14.20
C VAL A 124 -8.28 9.48 15.12
N ASP A 125 -8.76 9.01 16.27
CA ASP A 125 -9.45 9.85 17.26
C ASP A 125 -8.53 10.88 17.90
N THR A 126 -7.25 10.55 18.09
CA THR A 126 -6.25 11.51 18.59
C THR A 126 -6.03 12.65 17.60
N VAL A 127 -5.85 12.35 16.31
CA VAL A 127 -5.72 13.37 15.25
C VAL A 127 -7.00 14.20 15.13
N ARG A 128 -8.17 13.56 15.18
CA ARG A 128 -9.47 14.24 15.12
C ARG A 128 -9.60 15.30 16.23
N LYS A 129 -9.15 14.98 17.45
CA LYS A 129 -9.19 15.89 18.59
C LYS A 129 -8.26 17.10 18.46
N THR A 130 -7.26 17.06 17.59
CA THR A 130 -6.40 18.22 17.35
C THR A 130 -6.97 19.20 16.33
N GLY A 131 -8.11 18.88 15.70
CA GLY A 131 -8.73 19.72 14.67
C GLY A 131 -8.00 19.69 13.31
N GLU A 132 -7.06 18.77 13.13
CA GLU A 132 -6.36 18.59 11.87
C GLU A 132 -7.26 17.89 10.85
N SER A 133 -7.31 18.39 9.61
CA SER A 133 -8.10 17.77 8.54
C SER A 133 -7.41 16.53 7.96
N LYS A 134 -6.07 16.57 7.84
CA LYS A 134 -5.28 15.44 7.35
C LYS A 134 -5.07 14.39 8.43
N LEU A 135 -5.20 13.12 8.07
CA LEU A 135 -4.87 12.01 8.96
C LEU A 135 -3.38 11.95 9.30
N PHE A 136 -2.51 12.46 8.41
CA PHE A 136 -1.06 12.58 8.63
C PHE A 136 -0.59 14.03 8.43
N PRO A 137 -0.79 14.93 9.41
CA PRO A 137 -0.56 16.38 9.26
C PRO A 137 0.88 16.75 8.84
N MET A 138 1.86 15.94 9.24
CA MET A 138 3.27 16.13 8.89
C MET A 138 3.61 15.90 7.40
N LEU A 139 2.67 15.36 6.61
CA LEU A 139 2.83 15.07 5.19
C LEU A 139 2.15 16.16 4.35
N LYS A 140 2.96 17.16 3.98
CA LYS A 140 2.53 18.25 3.11
C LYS A 140 2.66 17.84 1.64
N PRO A 141 1.65 18.16 0.80
CA PRO A 141 1.73 17.90 -0.63
C PRO A 141 2.79 18.83 -1.26
N ASP A 142 3.44 18.38 -2.31
CA ASP A 142 4.28 19.27 -3.13
C ASP A 142 3.50 19.96 -4.25
N ARG A 143 4.22 20.69 -5.11
CA ARG A 143 3.67 21.40 -6.29
C ARG A 143 2.82 20.54 -7.23
N HIS A 144 3.02 19.22 -7.24
CA HIS A 144 2.28 18.22 -8.03
C HIS A 144 1.18 17.50 -7.22
N LYS A 145 0.85 18.01 -6.02
CA LYS A 145 -0.12 17.44 -5.06
C LYS A 145 0.26 16.06 -4.50
N ASP A 146 1.54 15.66 -4.58
CA ASP A 146 2.02 14.38 -4.01
C ASP A 146 2.51 14.58 -2.56
N SER A 147 1.87 13.88 -1.62
CA SER A 147 2.17 13.90 -0.19
C SER A 147 3.13 12.77 0.23
N ALA A 148 3.48 11.85 -0.68
CA ALA A 148 4.30 10.68 -0.39
C ALA A 148 5.82 10.91 -0.44
N ARG A 149 6.32 12.06 -0.91
CA ARG A 149 7.77 12.29 -1.01
C ARG A 149 8.48 12.19 0.33
N LYS A 150 7.95 12.79 1.39
CA LYS A 150 8.57 12.73 2.73
C LYS A 150 8.60 11.30 3.27
N LEU A 151 7.53 10.53 3.03
CA LEU A 151 7.49 9.10 3.33
C LEU A 151 8.53 8.32 2.52
N SER A 152 8.62 8.56 1.20
CA SER A 152 9.58 7.89 0.32
C SER A 152 11.03 8.16 0.75
N ARG A 153 11.35 9.41 1.09
CA ARG A 153 12.69 9.80 1.58
C ARG A 153 13.00 9.10 2.90
N PHE A 154 12.09 9.15 3.87
CA PHE A 154 12.23 8.44 5.15
C PHE A 154 12.52 6.95 4.95
N PHE A 155 11.74 6.30 4.08
CA PHE A 155 11.81 4.86 3.92
C PHE A 155 13.02 4.40 3.09
N ASN A 156 13.36 5.16 2.04
CA ASN A 156 14.31 4.72 1.01
C ASN A 156 15.66 5.45 1.00
N GLU A 157 15.78 6.63 1.60
CA GLU A 157 16.93 7.52 1.35
C GLU A 157 17.61 8.02 2.61
N SER A 158 16.85 8.41 3.65
CA SER A 158 17.44 8.98 4.86
C SER A 158 16.62 8.63 6.09
N TYR A 159 17.29 7.94 7.02
CA TYR A 159 16.78 7.73 8.37
C TYR A 159 17.96 7.62 9.34
N LYS A 160 18.06 8.56 10.29
CA LYS A 160 19.25 8.70 11.14
C LYS A 160 20.51 8.83 10.27
N SER A 161 21.57 8.07 10.55
CA SER A 161 22.80 8.01 9.76
C SER A 161 22.77 7.00 8.60
N TYR A 162 21.60 6.42 8.28
CA TYR A 162 21.45 5.35 7.29
C TYR A 162 20.76 5.84 6.01
N ASN A 163 20.93 5.08 4.93
CA ASN A 163 20.32 5.34 3.62
C ASN A 163 18.83 4.91 3.57
N GLY A 164 18.06 5.40 4.55
CA GLY A 164 16.63 5.11 4.74
C GLY A 164 16.36 4.02 5.76
N LEU A 165 15.08 3.87 6.13
CA LEU A 165 14.63 2.86 7.09
C LEU A 165 15.04 1.43 6.68
N LEU A 166 14.99 1.11 5.38
CA LEU A 166 15.38 -0.22 4.89
C LEU A 166 16.83 -0.58 5.25
N ASP A 167 17.74 0.37 5.06
CA ASP A 167 19.16 0.21 5.38
C ASP A 167 19.36 0.08 6.89
N TYR A 168 18.70 0.94 7.66
CA TYR A 168 18.70 0.87 9.13
C TYR A 168 18.24 -0.51 9.67
N CYS A 169 17.24 -1.12 9.03
CA CYS A 169 16.73 -2.43 9.44
C CYS A 169 17.58 -3.62 8.93
N GLY A 170 18.66 -3.37 8.18
CA GLY A 170 19.44 -4.44 7.55
C GLY A 170 18.68 -5.22 6.47
N VAL A 171 17.74 -4.55 5.79
CA VAL A 171 16.99 -5.11 4.65
C VAL A 171 17.74 -4.83 3.35
N LYS A 172 18.10 -5.89 2.63
CA LYS A 172 18.82 -5.78 1.35
C LYS A 172 17.94 -5.12 0.29
N LYS A 173 18.27 -3.89 -0.09
CA LYS A 173 17.50 -3.06 -1.03
C LYS A 173 17.47 -3.60 -2.46
N HIS A 174 18.60 -4.10 -2.96
CA HIS A 174 18.72 -4.64 -4.32
C HIS A 174 18.75 -6.17 -4.27
N THR A 175 17.84 -6.80 -5.02
CA THR A 175 17.73 -8.26 -5.13
C THR A 175 17.79 -8.67 -6.61
N PRO A 176 18.06 -9.96 -6.92
CA PRO A 176 18.07 -10.43 -8.31
C PRO A 176 16.75 -10.20 -9.06
N ILE A 177 15.62 -10.15 -8.35
CA ILE A 177 14.28 -9.99 -8.92
C ILE A 177 13.76 -8.55 -8.88
N GLY A 178 14.56 -7.59 -8.40
CA GLY A 178 14.21 -6.17 -8.35
C GLY A 178 14.60 -5.46 -7.07
N LYS A 179 14.13 -4.21 -6.94
CA LYS A 179 14.47 -3.31 -5.83
C LYS A 179 13.35 -3.25 -4.80
N LYS A 180 13.70 -3.34 -3.52
CA LYS A 180 12.79 -3.09 -2.40
C LYS A 180 12.70 -1.59 -2.13
N VAL A 181 11.47 -1.09 -2.06
CA VAL A 181 11.13 0.30 -1.69
C VAL A 181 9.79 0.31 -0.94
N PHE A 182 9.28 1.48 -0.56
CA PHE A 182 7.96 1.57 0.08
C PHE A 182 6.84 0.85 -0.71
N HIS A 183 6.81 0.97 -2.05
CA HIS A 183 5.82 0.27 -2.89
C HIS A 183 5.90 -1.26 -2.82
N SER A 184 7.02 -1.82 -2.34
CA SER A 184 7.16 -3.27 -2.14
C SER A 184 6.16 -3.83 -1.12
N PHE A 185 5.61 -3.02 -0.20
CA PHE A 185 4.52 -3.48 0.69
C PHE A 185 3.30 -3.94 -0.10
N ARG A 186 2.90 -3.19 -1.15
CA ARG A 186 1.80 -3.60 -2.04
C ARG A 186 2.12 -4.89 -2.78
N HIS A 187 3.34 -5.03 -3.31
CA HIS A 187 3.76 -6.28 -3.95
C HIS A 187 3.77 -7.45 -2.96
N THR A 188 4.10 -7.19 -1.70
CA THR A 188 4.09 -8.18 -0.62
C THR A 188 2.67 -8.65 -0.34
N LEU A 189 1.70 -7.73 -0.20
CA LEU A 189 0.27 -8.09 -0.07
C LEU A 189 -0.18 -8.97 -1.23
N ILE A 190 0.02 -8.50 -2.47
CA ILE A 190 -0.43 -9.20 -3.69
C ILE A 190 0.21 -10.59 -3.80
N ASN A 191 1.51 -10.68 -3.49
CA ASN A 191 2.22 -11.96 -3.53
C ASN A 191 1.71 -12.91 -2.44
N GLN A 192 1.60 -12.45 -1.20
CA GLN A 192 1.12 -13.27 -0.08
C GLN A 192 -0.30 -13.76 -0.32
N TRP A 193 -1.18 -12.89 -0.81
CA TRP A 193 -2.57 -13.23 -1.18
C TRP A 193 -2.62 -14.38 -2.19
N LYS A 194 -1.75 -14.34 -3.22
CA LYS A 194 -1.64 -15.41 -4.21
C LYS A 194 -1.09 -16.70 -3.61
N GLN A 195 -0.05 -16.62 -2.79
CA GLN A 195 0.55 -17.81 -2.15
C GLN A 195 -0.44 -18.50 -1.20
N GLN A 196 -1.29 -17.73 -0.51
CA GLN A 196 -2.34 -18.24 0.37
C GLN A 196 -3.63 -18.63 -0.37
N ARG A 197 -3.65 -18.53 -1.72
CA ARG A 197 -4.77 -18.92 -2.59
C ARG A 197 -6.11 -18.27 -2.19
N LEU A 198 -6.06 -17.03 -1.74
CA LEU A 198 -7.24 -16.22 -1.41
C LEU A 198 -7.92 -15.71 -2.69
N ASP A 199 -9.18 -15.27 -2.57
CA ASP A 199 -10.01 -14.88 -3.72
C ASP A 199 -9.37 -13.73 -4.53
N SER A 200 -9.06 -14.00 -5.80
CA SER A 200 -8.38 -13.06 -6.68
C SER A 200 -9.27 -11.88 -7.13
N SER A 201 -10.59 -12.06 -7.15
CA SER A 201 -11.57 -11.02 -7.50
C SER A 201 -11.66 -10.00 -6.36
N ILE A 202 -11.67 -10.45 -5.11
CA ILE A 202 -11.60 -9.55 -3.94
C ILE A 202 -10.25 -8.80 -3.91
N LEU A 203 -9.13 -9.47 -4.24
CA LEU A 203 -7.83 -8.79 -4.35
C LEU A 203 -7.84 -7.68 -5.40
N LYS A 204 -8.51 -7.86 -6.54
CA LYS A 204 -8.61 -6.82 -7.57
C LYS A 204 -9.31 -5.58 -7.03
N GLN A 205 -10.41 -5.77 -6.29
CA GLN A 205 -11.13 -4.70 -5.61
C GLN A 205 -10.23 -4.00 -4.57
N ILE A 206 -9.58 -4.73 -3.66
CA ILE A 206 -8.66 -4.14 -2.65
C ILE A 206 -7.50 -3.39 -3.30
N ALA A 207 -6.91 -3.97 -4.35
CA ALA A 207 -5.79 -3.37 -5.05
C ALA A 207 -6.20 -2.16 -5.91
N GLY A 208 -7.46 -2.04 -6.32
CA GLY A 208 -7.87 -1.04 -7.32
C GLY A 208 -7.20 -1.30 -8.67
N HIS A 209 -7.22 -2.56 -9.11
CA HIS A 209 -6.80 -2.98 -10.45
C HIS A 209 -8.04 -3.13 -11.33
N SER A 210 -7.95 -2.68 -12.59
CA SER A 210 -8.90 -3.09 -13.63
C SER A 210 -8.84 -4.61 -13.79
N SER A 211 -9.99 -5.25 -13.98
CA SER A 211 -10.00 -6.62 -14.46
C SER A 211 -9.58 -6.66 -15.94
N SER A 212 -9.11 -7.82 -16.40
CA SER A 212 -8.82 -8.05 -17.82
C SER A 212 -10.10 -8.20 -18.65
N ASP A 213 -11.25 -8.26 -18.00
CA ASP A 213 -12.55 -8.48 -18.61
C ASP A 213 -13.38 -7.19 -18.49
N LEU A 214 -13.48 -6.46 -19.60
CA LEU A 214 -14.25 -5.22 -19.69
C LEU A 214 -15.70 -5.38 -19.19
N THR A 215 -16.30 -6.55 -19.34
CA THR A 215 -17.68 -6.82 -18.89
C THR A 215 -17.76 -6.87 -17.37
N LEU A 216 -16.78 -7.47 -16.69
CA LEU A 216 -16.72 -7.45 -15.22
C LEU A 216 -16.43 -6.05 -14.67
N ASP A 217 -15.57 -5.27 -15.34
CA ASP A 217 -15.29 -3.89 -14.94
C ASP A 217 -16.49 -2.94 -15.17
N THR A 218 -17.37 -3.24 -16.13
CA THR A 218 -18.52 -2.38 -16.48
C THR A 218 -19.81 -2.79 -15.77
N TYR A 219 -20.02 -4.09 -15.53
CA TYR A 219 -21.28 -4.65 -15.02
C TYR A 219 -21.15 -5.43 -13.71
N GLY A 220 -19.94 -5.82 -13.30
CA GLY A 220 -19.70 -6.48 -12.03
C GLY A 220 -19.90 -5.51 -10.88
N LYS A 221 -20.82 -5.82 -9.97
CA LYS A 221 -20.93 -5.07 -8.71
C LYS A 221 -19.75 -5.43 -7.82
N ASP A 222 -19.19 -4.43 -7.15
CA ASP A 222 -18.22 -4.62 -6.09
C ASP A 222 -18.75 -5.60 -5.03
N PHE A 223 -17.86 -6.41 -4.45
CA PHE A 223 -18.22 -7.25 -3.31
C PHE A 223 -18.61 -6.37 -2.12
N PRO A 224 -19.59 -6.80 -1.30
CA PRO A 224 -19.92 -6.12 -0.06
C PRO A 224 -18.68 -5.98 0.84
N LEU A 225 -18.58 -4.84 1.54
CA LEU A 225 -17.43 -4.55 2.41
C LEU A 225 -17.20 -5.64 3.47
N SER A 226 -18.26 -6.29 3.93
CA SER A 226 -18.20 -7.41 4.88
C SER A 226 -17.54 -8.66 4.31
N GLU A 227 -17.73 -8.95 3.03
CA GLU A 227 -17.06 -10.06 2.33
C GLU A 227 -15.58 -9.74 2.10
N VAL A 228 -15.29 -8.51 1.65
CA VAL A 228 -13.92 -8.01 1.51
C VAL A 228 -13.17 -8.06 2.85
N TYR A 229 -13.83 -7.64 3.94
CA TYR A 229 -13.24 -7.68 5.29
C TYR A 229 -12.98 -9.12 5.75
N LYS A 230 -13.94 -10.04 5.56
CA LYS A 230 -13.75 -11.46 5.91
C LYS A 230 -12.55 -12.06 5.17
N GLU A 231 -12.46 -11.84 3.86
CA GLU A 231 -11.37 -12.37 3.04
C GLU A 231 -10.03 -11.71 3.39
N LEU A 232 -10.01 -10.39 3.56
CA LEU A 232 -8.82 -9.65 3.95
C LEU A 232 -8.25 -10.16 5.27
N ASN A 233 -9.09 -10.50 6.27
CA ASN A 233 -8.63 -11.03 7.55
C ASN A 233 -8.12 -12.48 7.52
N LYS A 234 -8.22 -13.19 6.38
CA LYS A 234 -7.55 -14.48 6.21
C LYS A 234 -6.05 -14.33 5.96
N ILE A 235 -5.58 -13.15 5.55
CA ILE A 235 -4.18 -12.96 5.21
C ILE A 235 -3.29 -12.99 6.46
N SER A 236 -2.23 -13.79 6.39
CA SER A 236 -1.15 -13.77 7.39
C SER A 236 0.19 -13.47 6.73
N PHE A 237 0.99 -12.64 7.38
CA PHE A 237 2.38 -12.35 6.99
C PHE A 237 3.40 -13.02 7.92
N ASP A 238 2.93 -13.79 8.90
CA ASP A 238 3.74 -14.55 9.86
C ASP A 238 4.86 -13.70 10.50
N ILE A 239 4.52 -12.46 10.87
CA ILE A 239 5.44 -11.52 11.52
C ILE A 239 5.67 -12.01 12.95
N VAL A 240 6.89 -12.49 13.22
CA VAL A 240 7.29 -13.11 14.50
C VAL A 240 7.01 -12.20 15.70
N LYS A 241 7.27 -10.90 15.55
CA LYS A 241 7.02 -9.90 16.59
C LYS A 241 6.25 -8.72 16.00
N LEU A 242 4.97 -8.64 16.32
CA LEU A 242 4.16 -7.49 15.93
C LEU A 242 4.66 -6.22 16.63
N PRO A 243 4.46 -5.04 16.03
CA PRO A 243 4.68 -3.77 16.70
C PRO A 243 3.93 -3.66 18.03
N ARG A 244 4.46 -2.85 18.94
CA ARG A 244 3.74 -2.44 20.16
C ARG A 244 2.47 -1.70 19.77
N LYS A 245 1.34 -2.04 20.39
CA LYS A 245 0.09 -1.27 20.27
C LYS A 245 0.35 0.22 20.48
N TRP A 246 -0.07 1.02 19.52
CA TRP A 246 0.07 2.47 19.55
C TRP A 246 -0.78 3.06 20.68
N HIS A 247 -0.30 4.17 21.26
CA HIS A 247 -0.98 4.89 22.32
C HIS A 247 -0.83 6.40 22.10
N LYS A 248 -1.86 7.18 22.46
CA LYS A 248 -1.93 8.65 22.28
C LYS A 248 -0.74 9.44 22.82
N ARG A 249 0.02 8.87 23.76
CA ARG A 249 1.26 9.47 24.30
C ARG A 249 2.40 9.60 23.29
N TYR A 250 2.31 8.90 22.16
CA TYR A 250 3.31 8.93 21.08
C TYR A 250 2.96 9.91 19.96
N TYR A 251 1.78 10.52 20.03
CA TYR A 251 1.37 11.62 19.15
C TYR A 251 2.19 12.88 19.46
#